data_AF-A0A559N569-F1
#
_entry.id   AF-A0A559N569-F1
#
_cell.length_a   1.000
_cell.length_b   1.000
_cell.length_c   1.000
_cell.angle_alpha   90.00
_cell.angle_beta   90.00
_cell.angle_gamma   90.00
#
_symmetry.space_group_name_H-M   'P 1'
#
loop_
_entity.id
_entity.type
_entity.pdbx_description
1 polymer ?
#
loop_
_entity_poly.entity_id
_entity_poly.type
_entity_poly.pdbx_seq_one_letter_code
_entity_poly.pdbx_strand_id
1 'polypeptide(L)'
;MKKTLAITTLILLTITSCKTDQEQKVSNLSNLYSVDGFIDFPFTITNTKEDKDYYQYTIKATVDNDTIGMLVSLKKGVKAGFVNGEPKNMFVDNGIKFTSIGEQSNRLLNFMRKKYNLPAKDYALKQEQIFTCANLNQDAVDYKNGSSRFKIFLEDDEENAELFVNFNFLLNTIGLNEKDNLYRPQLVRLLSK
;
A
#
# COMPACT_ATOMS: atom_id res chain seq x y z
N MET A 1 -46.26 61.51 18.99
CA MET A 1 -46.23 60.13 19.52
C MET A 1 -45.09 59.38 18.83
N LYS A 2 -43.95 59.19 19.52
CA LYS A 2 -42.75 58.54 18.97
C LYS A 2 -42.86 57.03 19.23
N LYS A 3 -42.72 56.21 18.18
CA LYS A 3 -42.64 54.76 18.28
C LYS A 3 -41.19 54.35 18.50
N THR A 4 -40.90 53.68 19.61
CA THR A 4 -39.60 53.13 19.95
C THR A 4 -39.43 51.79 19.23
N LEU A 5 -38.37 51.67 18.42
CA LEU A 5 -37.99 50.46 17.69
C LEU A 5 -37.08 49.61 18.59
N ALA A 6 -37.53 48.41 18.95
CA ALA A 6 -36.72 47.44 19.69
C ALA A 6 -35.86 46.63 18.70
N ILE A 7 -34.54 46.72 18.86
CA ILE A 7 -33.55 45.95 18.10
C ILE A 7 -33.34 44.63 18.84
N THR A 8 -33.71 43.51 18.24
CA THR A 8 -33.43 42.17 18.76
C THR A 8 -32.12 41.67 18.14
N THR A 9 -31.06 41.60 18.95
CA THR A 9 -29.76 41.05 18.54
C THR A 9 -29.83 39.52 18.55
N LEU A 10 -29.66 38.91 17.38
CA LEU A 10 -29.59 37.45 17.21
C LEU A 10 -28.12 37.00 17.31
N ILE A 11 -27.77 36.28 18.39
CA ILE A 11 -26.43 35.69 18.56
C ILE A 11 -26.42 34.34 17.84
N LEU A 12 -25.66 34.26 16.74
CA LEU A 12 -25.40 33.01 16.02
C LEU A 12 -24.29 32.24 16.75
N LEU A 13 -24.64 31.16 17.44
CA LEU A 13 -23.65 30.19 17.94
C LEU A 13 -23.18 29.30 16.78
N THR A 14 -22.00 29.59 16.24
CA THR A 14 -21.29 28.67 15.34
C THR A 14 -20.62 27.59 16.18
N ILE A 15 -21.23 26.41 16.22
CA ILE A 15 -20.60 25.17 16.71
C ILE A 15 -19.48 24.78 15.74
N THR A 16 -18.25 25.18 16.06
CA THR A 16 -17.05 24.64 15.42
C THR A 16 -16.87 23.19 15.90
N SER A 17 -17.25 22.23 15.07
CA SER A 17 -16.88 20.83 15.25
C SER A 17 -15.37 20.71 15.04
N CYS A 18 -14.61 20.78 16.13
CA CYS A 18 -13.22 20.32 16.15
C CYS A 18 -13.25 18.81 15.86
N LYS A 19 -12.93 18.42 14.63
CA LYS A 19 -12.52 17.04 14.36
C LYS A 19 -11.22 16.83 15.13
N THR A 20 -11.27 16.01 16.17
CA THR A 20 -10.07 15.51 16.81
C THR A 20 -9.39 14.58 15.80
N ASP A 21 -8.32 15.04 15.17
CA ASP A 21 -7.43 14.20 14.36
C ASP A 21 -6.82 13.16 15.29
N GLN A 22 -7.46 11.99 15.41
CA GLN A 22 -6.78 10.84 15.99
C GLN A 22 -5.68 10.44 15.01
N GLU A 23 -4.43 10.64 15.43
CA GLU A 23 -3.26 10.21 14.68
C GLU A 23 -3.38 8.70 14.40
N GLN A 24 -3.50 8.35 13.12
CA GLN A 24 -3.67 6.96 12.70
C GLN A 24 -2.40 6.18 13.09
N LYS A 25 -2.55 5.23 14.01
CA LYS A 25 -1.44 4.37 14.43
C LYS A 25 -0.96 3.54 13.24
N VAL A 26 0.28 3.78 12.81
CA VAL A 26 0.94 3.01 11.75
C VAL A 26 1.55 1.71 12.28
N SER A 27 1.65 0.70 11.40
CA SER A 27 2.29 -0.59 11.70
C SER A 27 3.73 -0.39 12.22
N ASN A 28 4.13 -1.14 13.25
CA ASN A 28 5.51 -1.16 13.75
C ASN A 28 6.18 -2.49 13.39
N LEU A 29 7.34 -2.41 12.72
CA LEU A 29 8.06 -3.52 12.13
C LEU A 29 9.44 -3.73 12.77
N SER A 30 9.76 -3.05 13.88
CA SER A 30 11.04 -3.25 14.60
C SER A 30 11.29 -4.72 14.91
N ASN A 31 10.26 -5.39 15.43
CA ASN A 31 10.32 -6.78 15.84
C ASN A 31 9.78 -7.74 14.77
N LEU A 32 9.75 -7.32 13.49
CA LEU A 32 9.29 -8.20 12.40
C LEU A 32 10.13 -9.48 12.36
N TYR A 33 9.45 -10.63 12.39
CA TYR A 33 10.03 -11.96 12.41
C TYR A 33 9.45 -12.81 11.27
N SER A 34 10.15 -13.90 10.93
CA SER A 34 9.67 -14.84 9.92
C SER A 34 8.60 -15.78 10.48
N VAL A 35 7.57 -16.06 9.70
CA VAL A 35 6.56 -17.11 9.97
C VAL A 35 6.72 -18.18 8.91
N ASP A 36 6.94 -19.43 9.33
CA ASP A 36 7.16 -20.57 8.43
C ASP A 36 8.24 -20.32 7.35
N GLY A 37 9.27 -19.57 7.71
CA GLY A 37 10.38 -19.22 6.81
C GLY A 37 10.10 -18.04 5.87
N PHE A 38 8.90 -17.48 5.87
CA PHE A 38 8.50 -16.29 5.10
C PHE A 38 8.52 -15.02 5.96
N ILE A 39 8.84 -13.89 5.34
CA ILE A 39 8.88 -12.56 5.97
C ILE A 39 7.93 -11.65 5.20
N ASP A 40 6.77 -11.41 5.78
CA ASP A 40 5.76 -10.52 5.22
C ASP A 40 5.90 -9.11 5.79
N PHE A 41 5.74 -8.09 4.96
CA PHE A 41 5.89 -6.68 5.37
C PHE A 41 4.50 -6.03 5.41
N PRO A 42 3.85 -5.93 6.59
CA PRO A 42 2.53 -5.30 6.72
C PRO A 42 2.67 -3.78 6.86
N PHE A 43 1.96 -3.01 6.04
CA PHE A 43 1.92 -1.56 6.11
C PHE A 43 0.52 -1.05 6.39
N THR A 44 0.46 0.14 6.97
CA THR A 44 -0.78 0.91 7.13
C THR A 44 -0.94 1.86 5.95
N ILE A 45 -2.12 1.90 5.35
CA ILE A 45 -2.54 2.93 4.40
C ILE A 45 -2.82 4.20 5.20
N THR A 46 -2.01 5.24 4.99
CA THR A 46 -2.09 6.52 5.72
C THR A 46 -2.74 7.63 4.91
N ASN A 47 -2.80 7.47 3.59
CA ASN A 47 -3.46 8.41 2.71
C ASN A 47 -3.89 7.69 1.43
N THR A 48 -5.09 8.02 0.96
CA THR A 48 -5.65 7.50 -0.29
C THR A 48 -5.92 8.67 -1.23
N LYS A 49 -5.44 8.56 -2.46
CA LYS A 49 -5.79 9.45 -3.57
C LYS A 49 -6.30 8.60 -4.72
N GLU A 50 -6.84 9.24 -5.73
CA GLU A 50 -7.17 8.58 -6.97
C GLU A 50 -6.85 9.49 -8.15
N ASP A 51 -6.47 8.88 -9.26
CA ASP A 51 -6.43 9.53 -10.56
C ASP A 51 -7.54 8.93 -11.44
N LYS A 52 -7.42 9.06 -12.77
CA LYS A 52 -8.40 8.49 -13.69
C LYS A 52 -8.48 6.96 -13.61
N ASP A 53 -7.34 6.29 -13.50
CA ASP A 53 -7.20 4.85 -13.74
C ASP A 53 -6.86 4.05 -12.47
N TYR A 54 -6.38 4.72 -11.42
CA TYR A 54 -5.86 4.08 -10.20
C TYR A 54 -6.42 4.70 -8.93
N TYR A 55 -6.62 3.85 -7.93
CA TYR A 55 -6.53 4.27 -6.52
C TYR A 55 -5.07 4.19 -6.09
N GLN A 56 -4.61 5.18 -5.34
CA GLN A 56 -3.23 5.36 -4.92
C GLN A 56 -3.15 5.41 -3.39
N TYR A 57 -2.37 4.51 -2.80
CA TYR A 57 -2.29 4.30 -1.35
C TYR A 57 -0.88 4.62 -0.87
N THR A 58 -0.74 5.67 -0.05
CA THR A 58 0.52 5.93 0.66
C THR A 58 0.60 4.97 1.83
N ILE A 59 1.51 3.99 1.74
CA ILE A 59 1.70 2.97 2.76
C ILE A 59 2.88 3.35 3.65
N LYS A 60 2.73 3.18 4.96
CA LYS A 60 3.77 3.47 5.95
C LYS A 60 3.86 2.41 7.04
N ALA A 61 5.06 2.30 7.59
CA ALA A 61 5.39 1.55 8.78
C ALA A 61 6.51 2.25 9.54
N THR A 62 6.58 2.05 10.85
CA THR A 62 7.74 2.46 11.66
C THR A 62 8.70 1.29 11.86
N VAL A 63 10.00 1.59 11.80
CA VAL A 63 11.08 0.68 12.18
C VAL A 63 12.00 1.47 13.08
N ASP A 64 12.02 1.09 14.35
CA ASP A 64 12.72 1.78 15.42
C ASP A 64 12.26 3.24 15.50
N ASN A 65 13.13 4.19 15.19
CA ASN A 65 12.81 5.63 15.17
C ASN A 65 12.51 6.18 13.77
N ASP A 66 12.55 5.33 12.74
CA ASP A 66 12.39 5.71 11.35
C ASP A 66 11.00 5.33 10.81
N THR A 67 10.59 6.05 9.76
CA THR A 67 9.42 5.71 8.94
C THR A 67 9.88 5.17 7.60
N ILE A 68 9.30 4.05 7.18
CA ILE A 68 9.48 3.45 5.87
C ILE A 68 8.16 3.43 5.12
N GLY A 69 8.19 3.47 3.79
CA GLY A 69 6.97 3.49 3.00
C GLY A 69 7.16 3.78 1.52
N MET A 70 6.08 3.66 0.77
CA MET A 70 6.01 3.99 -0.66
C MET A 70 4.56 4.29 -1.06
N LEU A 71 4.34 4.64 -2.32
CA LEU A 71 3.01 4.70 -2.90
C LEU A 71 2.73 3.38 -3.63
N VAL A 72 1.61 2.73 -3.30
CA VAL A 72 1.11 1.56 -4.01
C VAL A 72 -0.18 1.93 -4.71
N SER A 73 -0.23 1.76 -6.02
CA SER A 73 -1.45 2.04 -6.80
C SER A 73 -2.09 0.75 -7.28
N LEU A 74 -3.42 0.66 -7.21
CA LEU A 74 -4.23 -0.44 -7.73
C LEU A 74 -5.18 0.08 -8.80
N LYS A 75 -5.16 -0.56 -9.97
CA LYS A 75 -6.03 -0.22 -11.09
C LYS A 75 -7.50 -0.28 -10.67
N LYS A 76 -8.32 0.66 -11.14
CA LYS A 76 -9.75 0.71 -10.86
C LYS A 76 -10.53 -0.35 -11.66
N GLY A 77 -11.68 -0.75 -11.11
CA GLY A 77 -12.63 -1.62 -11.81
C GLY A 77 -12.14 -3.06 -12.03
N VAL A 78 -11.24 -3.55 -11.18
CA VAL A 78 -10.74 -4.93 -11.26
C VAL A 78 -11.87 -5.91 -10.91
N LYS A 79 -12.29 -6.69 -11.91
CA LYS A 79 -13.31 -7.73 -11.79
C LYS A 79 -12.77 -8.96 -11.06
N ALA A 80 -13.63 -9.92 -10.74
CA ALA A 80 -13.24 -11.22 -10.22
C ALA A 80 -12.20 -11.90 -11.13
N GLY A 81 -11.10 -12.36 -10.55
CA GLY A 81 -10.06 -13.11 -11.26
C GLY A 81 -10.51 -14.51 -11.61
N PHE A 82 -11.23 -15.14 -10.67
CA PHE A 82 -11.80 -16.48 -10.79
C PHE A 82 -13.33 -16.42 -10.69
N VAL A 83 -14.03 -17.17 -11.53
CA VAL A 83 -15.50 -17.31 -11.48
C VAL A 83 -15.82 -18.80 -11.51
N ASN A 84 -16.50 -19.30 -10.48
CA ASN A 84 -16.77 -20.73 -10.28
C ASN A 84 -15.50 -21.60 -10.32
N GLY A 85 -14.39 -21.11 -9.75
CA GLY A 85 -13.10 -21.81 -9.71
C GLY A 85 -12.25 -21.68 -10.98
N GLU A 86 -12.81 -21.13 -12.07
CA GLU A 86 -12.11 -21.00 -13.34
C GLU A 86 -11.51 -19.61 -13.54
N PRO A 87 -10.30 -19.49 -14.09
CA PRO A 87 -9.70 -18.19 -14.39
C PRO A 87 -10.50 -17.47 -15.49
N LYS A 88 -10.93 -16.23 -15.22
CA LYS A 88 -11.67 -15.38 -16.19
C LYS A 88 -11.01 -14.03 -16.44
N ASN A 89 -10.60 -13.34 -15.38
CA ASN A 89 -9.87 -12.07 -15.46
C ASN A 89 -8.57 -12.19 -14.63
N MET A 90 -7.89 -13.33 -14.78
CA MET A 90 -6.78 -13.71 -13.93
C MET A 90 -5.59 -12.75 -14.07
N PHE A 91 -5.32 -12.24 -15.27
CA PHE A 91 -4.23 -11.27 -15.46
C PHE A 91 -4.80 -9.87 -15.65
N VAL A 92 -4.21 -8.91 -14.93
CA VAL A 92 -4.56 -7.49 -15.01
C VAL A 92 -3.34 -6.72 -15.45
N ASP A 93 -3.34 -6.29 -16.70
CA ASP A 93 -2.26 -5.48 -17.26
C ASP A 93 -2.18 -4.12 -16.57
N ASN A 94 -0.96 -3.74 -16.21
CA ASN A 94 -0.67 -2.53 -15.43
C ASN A 94 -1.54 -2.46 -14.17
N GLY A 95 -1.78 -3.60 -13.52
CA GLY A 95 -2.72 -3.75 -12.41
C GLY A 95 -2.24 -3.08 -11.13
N ILE A 96 -0.93 -3.16 -10.84
CA ILE A 96 -0.33 -2.56 -9.64
C ILE A 96 0.86 -1.69 -10.04
N LYS A 97 1.05 -0.57 -9.33
CA LYS A 97 2.26 0.27 -9.45
C LYS A 97 2.89 0.50 -8.09
N PHE A 98 4.22 0.45 -8.04
CA PHE A 98 4.99 0.96 -6.92
C PHE A 98 5.69 2.25 -7.34
N THR A 99 5.55 3.30 -6.53
CA THR A 99 6.20 4.59 -6.77
C THR A 99 6.96 5.02 -5.52
N SER A 100 8.23 5.35 -5.70
CA SER A 100 9.08 5.85 -4.62
C SER A 100 8.60 7.21 -4.13
N ILE A 101 8.54 7.39 -2.81
CA ILE A 101 8.32 8.67 -2.14
C ILE A 101 9.63 9.26 -1.60
N GLY A 102 10.76 8.83 -2.15
CA GLY A 102 12.10 9.27 -1.78
C GLY A 102 12.69 8.44 -0.64
N GLU A 103 13.19 9.12 0.38
CA GLU A 103 14.05 8.49 1.40
C GLU A 103 13.33 7.40 2.22
N GLN A 104 12.03 7.54 2.49
CA GLN A 104 11.25 6.49 3.16
C GLN A 104 11.18 5.20 2.34
N SER A 105 11.20 5.30 1.01
CA SER A 105 11.20 4.16 0.10
C SER A 105 12.58 3.51 -0.02
N ASN A 106 13.65 4.30 0.03
CA ASN A 106 15.01 3.77 0.11
C ASN A 106 15.20 2.99 1.42
N ARG A 107 14.72 3.54 2.55
CA ARG A 107 14.76 2.84 3.84
C ARG A 107 13.94 1.55 3.85
N LEU A 108 12.77 1.55 3.20
CA LEU A 108 12.00 0.32 2.99
C LEU A 108 12.84 -0.77 2.31
N LEU A 109 13.47 -0.44 1.18
CA LEU A 109 14.25 -1.42 0.42
C LEU A 109 15.47 -1.93 1.22
N ASN A 110 16.15 -1.04 1.95
CA ASN A 110 17.27 -1.41 2.83
C ASN A 110 16.82 -2.21 4.06
N PHE A 111 15.61 -1.98 4.56
CA PHE A 111 15.01 -2.77 5.63
C PHE A 111 14.69 -4.19 5.13
N MET A 112 14.11 -4.35 3.93
CA MET A 112 13.90 -5.65 3.30
C MET A 112 15.23 -6.41 3.13
N ARG A 113 16.25 -5.75 2.55
CA ARG A 113 17.60 -6.30 2.43
C ARG A 113 18.15 -6.81 3.77
N LYS A 114 18.02 -6.02 4.84
CA LYS A 114 18.47 -6.40 6.19
C LYS A 114 17.71 -7.62 6.72
N LYS A 115 16.37 -7.63 6.59
CA LYS A 115 15.53 -8.77 7.04
C LYS A 115 15.81 -10.04 6.25
N TYR A 116 16.22 -9.92 5.00
CA TYR A 116 16.63 -11.02 4.15
C TYR A 116 18.09 -11.46 4.34
N ASN A 117 18.83 -10.85 5.27
CA ASN A 117 20.24 -11.14 5.53
C ASN A 117 21.12 -11.01 4.26
N LEU A 118 20.78 -10.08 3.36
CA LEU A 118 21.58 -9.82 2.16
C LEU A 118 22.78 -8.90 2.48
N PRO A 119 23.86 -8.94 1.68
CA PRO A 119 25.05 -8.11 1.89
C PRO A 119 24.72 -6.62 2.08
N ALA A 120 25.50 -5.93 2.91
CA ALA A 120 25.33 -4.51 3.14
C ALA A 120 25.62 -3.73 1.85
N LYS A 121 24.60 -3.07 1.33
CA LYS A 121 24.63 -2.17 0.18
C LYS A 121 23.49 -1.19 0.35
N ASP A 122 23.74 0.07 0.01
CA ASP A 122 22.71 1.10 0.03
C ASP A 122 21.92 1.04 -1.27
N TYR A 123 20.69 0.55 -1.18
CA TYR A 123 19.77 0.50 -2.31
C TYR A 123 18.83 1.71 -2.32
N ALA A 124 18.51 2.21 -3.50
CA ALA A 124 17.45 3.17 -3.72
C ALA A 124 16.32 2.50 -4.50
N LEU A 125 15.06 2.72 -4.09
CA LEU A 125 13.91 2.16 -4.80
C LEU A 125 13.76 2.87 -6.16
N LYS A 126 13.45 2.12 -7.22
CA LYS A 126 13.08 2.68 -8.53
C LYS A 126 11.98 3.73 -8.37
N GLN A 127 12.03 4.78 -9.20
CA GLN A 127 11.09 5.89 -9.08
C GLN A 127 9.65 5.43 -9.31
N GLU A 128 9.44 4.60 -10.33
CA GLU A 128 8.17 3.97 -10.64
C GLU A 128 8.43 2.58 -11.22
N GLN A 129 7.57 1.63 -10.87
CA GLN A 129 7.47 0.32 -11.48
C GLN A 129 6.00 -0.04 -11.66
N ILE A 130 5.66 -0.56 -12.82
CA ILE A 130 4.30 -0.95 -13.18
C ILE A 130 4.32 -2.45 -13.44
N PHE A 131 3.36 -3.16 -12.85
CA PHE A 131 3.29 -4.61 -12.88
C PHE A 131 1.98 -5.07 -13.51
N THR A 132 2.07 -5.99 -14.46
CA THR A 132 0.97 -6.95 -14.68
C THR A 132 0.88 -7.83 -13.44
N CYS A 133 -0.33 -8.09 -12.97
CA CYS A 133 -0.54 -8.91 -11.78
C CYS A 133 -1.54 -10.04 -12.04
N ALA A 134 -1.30 -11.18 -11.41
CA ALA A 134 -2.30 -12.23 -11.29
C ALA A 134 -3.28 -11.85 -10.16
N ASN A 135 -4.55 -11.67 -10.53
CA ASN A 135 -5.69 -11.44 -9.68
C ASN A 135 -6.21 -12.76 -9.11
N LEU A 136 -6.03 -12.96 -7.81
CA LEU A 136 -6.34 -14.21 -7.12
C LEU A 136 -7.72 -14.19 -6.44
N ASN A 137 -8.56 -13.20 -6.76
CA ASN A 137 -9.83 -12.96 -6.10
C ASN A 137 -10.99 -13.67 -6.81
N GLN A 138 -11.94 -14.18 -6.03
CA GLN A 138 -13.20 -14.76 -6.54
C GLN A 138 -14.29 -13.70 -6.78
N ASP A 139 -14.15 -12.55 -6.13
CA ASP A 139 -15.05 -11.41 -6.27
C ASP A 139 -14.34 -10.22 -6.93
N ALA A 140 -15.14 -9.28 -7.45
CA ALA A 140 -14.61 -7.98 -7.86
C ALA A 140 -14.03 -7.22 -6.66
N VAL A 141 -13.03 -6.39 -6.91
CA VAL A 141 -12.38 -5.63 -5.84
C VAL A 141 -13.36 -4.63 -5.21
N ASP A 142 -13.63 -4.79 -3.92
CA ASP A 142 -14.29 -3.76 -3.10
C ASP A 142 -13.21 -2.89 -2.44
N TYR A 143 -12.91 -1.75 -3.06
CA TYR A 143 -11.89 -0.79 -2.63
C TYR A 143 -12.20 -0.06 -1.31
N LYS A 144 -13.37 -0.31 -0.69
CA LYS A 144 -13.78 0.33 0.57
C LYS A 144 -13.75 -0.65 1.73
N ASN A 145 -14.32 -1.84 1.56
CA ASN A 145 -14.51 -2.78 2.67
C ASN A 145 -13.92 -4.17 2.39
N GLY A 146 -13.39 -4.42 1.19
CA GLY A 146 -12.93 -5.72 0.78
C GLY A 146 -11.52 -6.05 1.26
N SER A 147 -11.14 -7.30 1.02
CA SER A 147 -9.74 -7.72 0.94
C SER A 147 -9.47 -8.23 -0.47
N SER A 148 -8.26 -8.01 -0.98
CA SER A 148 -7.90 -8.46 -2.31
C SER A 148 -6.44 -8.90 -2.38
N ARG A 149 -6.19 -10.04 -3.01
CA ARG A 149 -4.86 -10.63 -3.13
C ARG A 149 -4.44 -10.66 -4.59
N PHE A 150 -3.23 -10.15 -4.84
CA PHE A 150 -2.60 -10.16 -6.15
C PHE A 150 -1.21 -10.77 -6.05
N LYS A 151 -0.72 -11.34 -7.15
CA LYS A 151 0.69 -11.68 -7.32
C LYS A 151 1.27 -10.79 -8.42
N ILE A 152 2.29 -10.02 -8.12
CA ILE A 152 3.05 -9.26 -9.11
C ILE A 152 4.25 -10.07 -9.60
N PHE A 153 4.61 -9.84 -10.85
CA PHE A 153 5.79 -10.41 -11.49
C PHE A 153 6.81 -9.29 -11.65
N LEU A 154 8.00 -9.48 -11.11
CA LEU A 154 9.14 -8.61 -11.30
C LEU A 154 10.09 -9.34 -12.23
N GLU A 155 10.45 -8.73 -13.34
CA GLU A 155 11.33 -9.36 -14.33
C GLU A 155 12.22 -8.34 -15.03
N ASP A 156 13.40 -8.80 -15.42
CA ASP A 156 14.26 -8.21 -16.45
C ASP A 156 14.78 -9.33 -17.35
N ASP A 157 15.75 -9.04 -18.23
CA ASP A 157 16.28 -10.01 -19.20
C ASP A 157 17.01 -11.20 -18.52
N GLU A 158 17.45 -11.05 -17.26
CA GLU A 158 18.27 -12.04 -16.56
C GLU A 158 17.51 -12.75 -15.42
N GLU A 159 16.51 -12.08 -14.85
CA GLU A 159 15.93 -12.48 -13.57
C GLU A 159 14.43 -12.34 -13.50
N ASN A 160 13.83 -13.18 -12.64
CA ASN A 160 12.45 -13.03 -12.23
C ASN A 160 12.31 -13.20 -10.72
N ALA A 161 11.27 -12.55 -10.20
CA ALA A 161 10.79 -12.72 -8.85
C ALA A 161 9.28 -12.52 -8.81
N GLU A 162 8.66 -13.10 -7.80
CA GLU A 162 7.24 -12.94 -7.54
C GLU A 162 7.01 -12.41 -6.13
N LEU A 163 5.99 -11.55 -5.98
CA LEU A 163 5.60 -11.01 -4.68
C LEU A 163 4.08 -10.96 -4.59
N PHE A 164 3.52 -11.33 -3.45
CA PHE A 164 2.10 -11.10 -3.20
C PHE A 164 1.87 -9.68 -2.67
N VAL A 165 0.84 -9.02 -3.19
CA VAL A 165 0.37 -7.72 -2.71
C VAL A 165 -1.06 -7.90 -2.21
N ASN A 166 -1.20 -7.87 -0.89
CA ASN A 166 -2.44 -8.18 -0.19
C ASN A 166 -3.05 -6.90 0.36
N PHE A 167 -4.19 -6.49 -0.17
CA PHE A 167 -4.95 -5.34 0.29
C PHE A 167 -6.00 -5.79 1.29
N ASN A 168 -6.16 -5.03 2.38
CA ASN A 168 -7.32 -5.09 3.25
C ASN A 168 -7.81 -3.66 3.47
N PHE A 169 -8.83 -3.27 2.72
CA PHE A 169 -9.34 -1.89 2.69
C PHE A 169 -10.11 -1.56 3.97
N LEU A 170 -10.82 -2.53 4.54
CA LEU A 170 -11.51 -2.36 5.82
C LEU A 170 -10.55 -2.02 6.96
N LEU A 171 -9.38 -2.67 6.99
CA LEU A 171 -8.35 -2.45 8.01
C LEU A 171 -7.33 -1.38 7.62
N ASN A 172 -7.46 -0.78 6.43
CA ASN A 172 -6.47 0.15 5.87
C ASN A 172 -5.05 -0.42 5.89
N THR A 173 -4.86 -1.67 5.43
CA THR A 173 -3.54 -2.29 5.37
C THR A 173 -3.22 -2.84 3.98
N ILE A 174 -1.92 -2.81 3.66
CA ILE A 174 -1.35 -3.50 2.50
C ILE A 174 -0.17 -4.33 2.98
N GLY A 175 -0.18 -5.63 2.67
CA GLY A 175 0.94 -6.53 2.91
C GLY A 175 1.74 -6.77 1.63
N LEU A 176 3.07 -6.68 1.73
CA LEU A 176 3.99 -7.22 0.74
C LEU A 176 4.46 -8.58 1.27
N ASN A 177 3.93 -9.65 0.69
CA ASN A 177 4.11 -10.99 1.24
C ASN A 177 4.98 -11.84 0.32
N GLU A 178 5.89 -12.60 0.91
CA GLU A 178 6.81 -13.43 0.14
C GLU A 178 6.07 -14.54 -0.60
N LYS A 179 6.45 -14.75 -1.86
CA LYS A 179 6.02 -15.92 -2.62
C LYS A 179 6.96 -17.10 -2.47
N ASP A 180 8.26 -16.80 -2.37
CA ASP A 180 9.36 -17.76 -2.24
C ASP A 180 10.55 -17.05 -1.59
N ASN A 181 11.23 -17.71 -0.65
CA ASN A 181 12.41 -17.16 0.02
C ASN A 181 13.64 -17.12 -0.90
N LEU A 182 13.66 -17.93 -1.97
CA LEU A 182 14.73 -17.95 -2.96
C LEU A 182 14.73 -16.70 -3.85
N TYR A 183 13.62 -15.96 -3.89
CA TYR A 183 13.51 -14.70 -4.63
C TYR A 183 14.06 -13.49 -3.88
N ARG A 184 14.48 -13.60 -2.62
CA ARG A 184 14.91 -12.44 -1.81
C ARG A 184 15.99 -11.58 -2.46
N PRO A 185 17.11 -12.13 -2.99
CA PRO A 185 18.11 -11.33 -3.69
C PRO A 185 17.55 -10.61 -4.92
N GLN A 186 16.77 -11.32 -5.74
CA GLN A 186 16.17 -10.83 -6.98
C GLN A 186 15.14 -9.75 -6.68
N LEU A 187 14.28 -9.93 -5.66
CA LEU A 187 13.30 -8.93 -5.24
C LEU A 187 13.97 -7.60 -4.89
N VAL A 188 15.02 -7.63 -4.06
CA VAL A 188 15.72 -6.40 -3.67
C VAL A 188 16.40 -5.75 -4.87
N ARG A 189 17.03 -6.54 -5.77
CA ARG A 189 17.70 -6.01 -6.97
C ARG A 189 16.71 -5.45 -7.99
N LEU A 190 15.65 -6.19 -8.33
CA LEU A 190 14.64 -5.80 -9.31
C LEU A 190 13.86 -4.56 -8.87
N LEU A 191 13.66 -4.36 -7.56
CA LEU A 191 13.08 -3.14 -6.99
C LEU A 191 14.07 -1.97 -6.90
N SER A 192 15.38 -2.24 -6.90
CA SER A 192 16.42 -1.23 -6.81
C SER A 192 16.69 -0.53 -8.16
N LYS A 193 17.14 0.72 -8.09
CA LYS A 193 17.64 1.50 -9.24
C LYS A 193 18.91 0.91 -9.85
#